data_AF-A0A944TPF8-F1
#
_entry.id   AF-A0A944TPF8-F1
#
_cell.length_a   1.000
_cell.length_b   1.000
_cell.length_c   1.000
_cell.angle_alpha   90.00
_cell.angle_beta   90.00
_cell.angle_gamma   90.00
#
_symmetry.space_group_name_H-M   'P 1'
#
loop_
_entity.id
_entity.type
_entity.pdbx_description
1 polymer ?
#
loop_
_entity_poly.entity_id
_entity_poly.type
_entity_poly.pdbx_seq_one_letter_code
_entity_poly.pdbx_strand_id
1 'polypeptide(L)'
;MENVNNQKTLVVKMLWMSLLLSHLIFGYIGPNFLARELTETLDQNVVLGALGFFALVNAAMAIWFNLRCYKEELWREEKSEAMGRFITMNVVSWALSETITIFGAVSLVIGLDSTVFYSFLAIGIGLHLYHRPQLGRLSQLMS
;
A
#
# COMPACT_ATOMS: atom_id res chain seq x y z
N MET A 1 -8.84 30.18 -4.74
CA MET A 1 -9.13 28.73 -4.57
C MET A 1 -8.09 27.84 -5.25
N GLU A 2 -7.58 28.21 -6.42
CA GLU A 2 -6.54 27.48 -7.17
C GLU A 2 -5.28 27.13 -6.34
N ASN A 3 -4.81 28.06 -5.49
CA ASN A 3 -3.65 27.82 -4.62
C ASN A 3 -3.87 26.71 -3.57
N VAL A 4 -5.08 26.58 -3.04
CA VAL A 4 -5.43 25.55 -2.03
C VAL A 4 -5.49 24.16 -2.68
N ASN A 5 -5.96 24.11 -3.92
CA ASN A 5 -6.06 22.86 -4.68
C ASN A 5 -4.67 22.32 -5.05
N ASN A 6 -3.77 23.20 -5.50
CA ASN A 6 -2.38 22.84 -5.78
C ASN A 6 -1.63 22.29 -4.55
N GLN A 7 -1.86 22.89 -3.37
CA GLN A 7 -1.26 22.42 -2.12
C GLN A 7 -1.74 21.01 -1.74
N LYS A 8 -3.05 20.73 -1.80
CA LYS A 8 -3.60 19.40 -1.49
C LYS A 8 -3.06 18.33 -2.45
N THR A 9 -3.00 18.62 -3.74
CA THR A 9 -2.42 17.71 -4.74
C THR A 9 -0.94 17.42 -4.46
N LEU A 10 -0.17 18.44 -4.04
CA LEU A 10 1.22 18.26 -3.64
C LEU A 10 1.36 17.39 -2.40
N VAL A 11 0.55 17.61 -1.36
CA VAL A 11 0.54 16.81 -0.13
C VAL A 11 0.26 15.34 -0.44
N VAL A 12 -0.75 15.05 -1.27
CA VAL A 12 -1.09 13.68 -1.67
C VAL A 12 0.07 13.00 -2.44
N LYS A 13 0.75 13.73 -3.33
CA LYS A 13 1.95 13.22 -4.01
C LYS A 13 3.08 12.92 -3.04
N MET A 14 3.34 13.84 -2.11
CA MET A 14 4.40 13.68 -1.12
C MET A 14 4.13 12.47 -0.23
N LEU A 15 2.89 12.30 0.24
CA LEU A 15 2.48 11.13 1.01
C LEU A 15 2.71 9.83 0.21
N TRP A 16 2.23 9.77 -1.03
CA TRP A 16 2.42 8.59 -1.87
C TRP A 16 3.90 8.27 -2.12
N MET A 17 4.72 9.29 -2.39
CA MET A 17 6.17 9.13 -2.61
C MET A 17 6.90 8.68 -1.34
N SER A 18 6.56 9.25 -0.18
CA SER A 18 7.15 8.87 1.11
C SER A 18 6.86 7.42 1.47
N LEU A 19 5.63 6.96 1.22
CA LEU A 19 5.25 5.55 1.40
C LEU A 19 5.93 4.65 0.35
N LEU A 20 6.07 5.10 -0.91
CA LEU A 20 6.83 4.33 -1.90
C LEU A 20 8.31 4.16 -1.47
N LEU A 21 8.89 5.21 -0.89
CA LEU A 21 10.25 5.16 -0.37
C LEU A 21 10.39 4.20 0.82
N SER A 22 9.36 4.03 1.65
CA SER A 22 9.40 3.07 2.76
C SER A 22 9.59 1.63 2.27
N HIS A 23 8.97 1.24 1.15
CA HIS A 23 9.20 -0.06 0.53
C HIS A 23 10.67 -0.26 0.13
N LEU A 24 11.31 0.78 -0.42
CA LEU A 24 12.72 0.72 -0.81
C LEU A 24 13.63 0.59 0.43
N ILE A 25 13.28 1.30 1.51
CA ILE A 25 13.98 1.19 2.79
C ILE A 25 13.83 -0.24 3.35
N PHE A 26 12.63 -0.84 3.31
CA PHE A 26 12.45 -2.25 3.69
C PHE A 26 13.24 -3.20 2.78
N GLY A 27 13.27 -2.94 1.47
CA GLY A 27 14.06 -3.68 0.48
C GLY A 27 15.55 -3.70 0.82
N TYR A 28 16.08 -2.59 1.33
CA TYR A 28 17.47 -2.50 1.76
C TYR A 28 17.69 -3.08 3.17
N ILE A 29 16.86 -2.69 4.14
CA ILE A 29 17.05 -3.05 5.55
C ILE A 29 16.77 -4.54 5.80
N GLY A 30 15.76 -5.10 5.14
CA GLY A 30 15.30 -6.48 5.32
C GLY A 30 16.44 -7.51 5.24
N PRO A 31 16.99 -7.76 4.04
CA PRO A 31 18.01 -8.79 3.86
C PRO A 31 19.34 -8.47 4.57
N ASN A 32 19.67 -7.18 4.74
CA ASN A 32 20.95 -6.77 5.32
C ASN A 32 20.97 -6.76 6.87
N PHE A 33 19.81 -6.59 7.52
CA PHE A 33 19.76 -6.40 8.98
C PHE A 33 18.67 -7.20 9.71
N LEU A 34 17.59 -7.62 9.01
CA LEU A 34 16.47 -8.34 9.64
C LEU A 34 16.48 -9.84 9.39
N ALA A 35 17.18 -10.31 8.35
CA ALA A 35 17.28 -11.74 8.05
C ALA A 35 17.94 -12.49 9.22
N ARG A 36 17.21 -13.45 9.78
CA ARG A 36 17.70 -14.38 10.81
C ARG A 36 17.64 -15.81 10.29
N GLU A 37 18.51 -16.67 10.81
CA GLU A 37 18.36 -18.11 10.64
C GLU A 37 17.30 -18.64 11.60
N LEU A 38 16.37 -19.46 11.09
CA LEU A 38 15.22 -19.96 11.83
C LEU A 38 15.66 -21.06 12.80
N THR A 39 15.54 -20.80 14.11
CA THR A 39 15.55 -21.87 15.13
C THR A 39 14.27 -22.69 15.01
N GLU A 40 14.39 -24.02 14.91
CA GLU A 40 13.43 -25.05 14.46
C GLU A 40 12.01 -25.12 15.12
N THR A 41 11.51 -24.08 15.76
CA THR A 41 10.30 -24.15 16.60
C THR A 41 8.96 -23.85 15.90
N LEU A 42 8.96 -23.32 14.67
CA LEU A 42 7.74 -22.93 13.95
C LEU A 42 7.56 -23.70 12.63
N ASP A 43 6.36 -24.26 12.41
CA ASP A 43 5.98 -24.85 11.13
C ASP A 43 5.88 -23.77 10.06
N GLN A 44 6.89 -23.74 9.18
CA GLN A 44 7.03 -22.75 8.12
C GLN A 44 5.84 -22.73 7.17
N ASN A 45 5.19 -23.88 6.91
CA ASN A 45 4.05 -23.96 5.99
C ASN A 45 2.83 -23.27 6.56
N VAL A 46 2.58 -23.43 7.87
CA VAL A 46 1.46 -22.77 8.56
C VAL A 46 1.65 -21.26 8.56
N VAL A 47 2.86 -20.78 8.86
CA VAL A 47 3.15 -19.35 8.87
C VAL A 47 3.07 -18.75 7.47
N LEU A 48 3.64 -19.41 6.47
CA LEU A 48 3.56 -18.96 5.07
C LEU A 48 2.11 -18.92 4.59
N GLY A 49 1.30 -19.93 4.93
CA GLY A 49 -0.12 -19.96 4.64
C GLY A 49 -0.88 -18.79 5.27
N ALA A 50 -0.61 -18.48 6.54
CA ALA A 50 -1.22 -17.37 7.25
C ALA A 50 -0.82 -16.01 6.63
N LEU A 51 0.48 -15.76 6.41
CA LEU A 51 0.97 -14.53 5.80
C LEU A 51 0.42 -14.36 4.38
N GLY A 52 0.41 -15.43 3.59
CA GLY A 52 -0.16 -15.43 2.23
C GLY A 52 -1.66 -15.12 2.24
N PHE A 53 -2.43 -15.72 3.14
CA PHE A 53 -3.86 -15.44 3.30
C PHE A 53 -4.12 -13.97 3.65
N PHE A 54 -3.44 -13.42 4.66
CA PHE A 54 -3.62 -12.02 5.04
C PHE A 54 -3.16 -11.05 3.96
N ALA A 55 -2.09 -11.37 3.21
CA ALA A 55 -1.67 -10.56 2.08
C ALA A 55 -2.73 -10.55 0.96
N LEU A 56 -3.35 -11.69 0.68
CA LEU A 56 -4.44 -11.78 -0.29
C LEU A 56 -5.67 -10.99 0.15
N VAL A 57 -6.06 -11.08 1.42
CA VAL A 57 -7.16 -10.29 1.99
C VAL A 57 -6.85 -8.78 1.90
N ASN A 58 -5.64 -8.36 2.28
CA ASN A 58 -5.22 -6.95 2.19
C ASN A 58 -5.20 -6.44 0.75
N ALA A 59 -4.71 -7.25 -0.20
CA ALA A 59 -4.72 -6.91 -1.63
C ALA A 59 -6.14 -6.75 -2.15
N ALA A 60 -7.03 -7.70 -1.82
CA ALA A 60 -8.44 -7.66 -2.21
C ALA A 60 -9.14 -6.42 -1.62
N MET A 61 -8.88 -6.09 -0.35
CA MET A 61 -9.43 -4.91 0.30
C MET A 61 -8.92 -3.62 -0.33
N ALA A 62 -7.62 -3.51 -0.62
CA ALA A 62 -7.04 -2.33 -1.27
C ALA A 62 -7.67 -2.09 -2.65
N ILE A 63 -7.77 -3.13 -3.47
CA ILE A 63 -8.42 -3.06 -4.78
C ILE A 63 -9.90 -2.70 -4.62
N TRP A 64 -10.61 -3.33 -3.68
CA TRP A 64 -12.03 -3.08 -3.45
C TRP A 64 -12.31 -1.64 -3.03
N PHE A 65 -11.55 -1.09 -2.08
CA PHE A 65 -11.66 0.31 -1.66
C PHE A 65 -11.43 1.26 -2.82
N ASN A 66 -10.39 1.01 -3.63
CA ASN A 66 -10.08 1.83 -4.79
C ASN A 66 -11.21 1.79 -5.84
N LEU A 67 -11.75 0.60 -6.14
CA LEU A 67 -12.88 0.43 -7.05
C LEU A 67 -14.18 1.07 -6.54
N ARG A 68 -14.48 0.94 -5.25
CA ARG A 68 -15.62 1.61 -4.59
C ARG A 68 -15.50 3.12 -4.74
N CYS A 69 -14.30 3.65 -4.52
CA CYS A 69 -14.05 5.07 -4.66
C CYS A 69 -14.33 5.57 -6.07
N TYR A 70 -13.82 4.88 -7.11
CA TYR A 70 -14.12 5.24 -8.49
C TYR A 70 -15.60 5.19 -8.82
N LYS A 71 -16.32 4.20 -8.29
CA LYS A 71 -17.76 4.07 -8.55
C LYS A 71 -18.57 5.13 -7.82
N GLU A 72 -18.18 5.56 -6.62
CA GLU A 72 -18.95 6.56 -5.86
C GLU A 72 -18.71 7.99 -6.37
N GLU A 73 -17.53 8.29 -6.90
CA GLU A 73 -17.20 9.61 -7.45
C GLU A 73 -17.96 9.94 -8.74
N LEU A 74 -18.30 8.93 -9.55
CA LEU A 74 -19.04 9.11 -10.80
C LEU A 74 -20.48 9.61 -10.60
N TRP A 75 -21.02 9.59 -9.38
CA TRP A 75 -22.46 9.77 -9.13
C TRP A 75 -22.81 10.86 -8.09
N ARG A 76 -21.84 11.65 -7.60
CA ARG A 76 -22.11 12.65 -6.55
C ARG A 76 -22.08 14.10 -7.04
N GLU A 77 -23.09 14.87 -6.63
CA GLU A 77 -23.24 16.30 -6.93
C GLU A 77 -22.33 17.20 -6.07
N GLU A 78 -21.95 16.77 -4.86
CA GLU A 78 -21.06 17.53 -3.95
C GLU A 78 -19.58 17.12 -4.08
N LYS A 79 -18.83 17.90 -4.87
CA LYS A 79 -17.41 17.66 -5.19
C LYS A 79 -16.45 17.70 -3.99
N SER A 80 -16.71 18.55 -3.00
CA SER A 80 -15.80 18.73 -1.85
C SER A 80 -15.79 17.52 -0.90
N GLU A 81 -16.94 16.91 -0.64
CA GLU A 81 -17.02 15.73 0.23
C GLU A 81 -16.44 14.48 -0.47
N ALA A 82 -16.67 14.36 -1.79
CA ALA A 82 -16.11 13.30 -2.62
C ALA A 82 -14.57 13.30 -2.58
N MET A 83 -13.96 14.48 -2.66
CA MET A 83 -12.51 14.65 -2.57
C MET A 83 -11.91 14.13 -1.26
N GLY A 84 -12.52 14.45 -0.11
CA GLY A 84 -12.03 14.00 1.20
C GLY A 84 -12.10 12.49 1.34
N ARG A 85 -13.18 11.87 0.84
CA ARG A 85 -13.33 10.41 0.80
C ARG A 85 -12.31 9.77 -0.13
N PHE A 86 -12.06 10.36 -1.30
CA PHE A 86 -11.05 9.87 -2.24
C PHE A 86 -9.66 9.82 -1.66
N ILE A 87 -9.22 10.91 -1.04
CA ILE A 87 -7.91 10.96 -0.39
C ILE A 87 -7.83 9.90 0.71
N THR A 88 -8.86 9.80 1.57
CA THR A 88 -8.92 8.80 2.64
C THR A 88 -8.81 7.37 2.11
N MET A 89 -9.58 7.01 1.07
CA MET A 89 -9.57 5.66 0.49
C MET A 89 -8.23 5.31 -0.17
N ASN A 90 -7.59 6.28 -0.83
CA ASN A 90 -6.26 6.06 -1.40
C ASN A 90 -5.22 5.85 -0.31
N VAL A 91 -5.25 6.64 0.77
CA VAL A 91 -4.34 6.46 1.92
C VAL A 91 -4.52 5.07 2.54
N VAL A 92 -5.76 4.61 2.73
CA VAL A 92 -6.04 3.25 3.22
C VAL A 92 -5.48 2.19 2.27
N SER A 93 -5.65 2.38 0.95
CA SER A 93 -5.14 1.45 -0.05
C SER A 93 -3.60 1.36 -0.05
N TRP A 94 -2.91 2.48 0.16
CA TRP A 94 -1.45 2.53 0.30
C TRP A 94 -1.00 1.85 1.59
N ALA A 95 -1.65 2.12 2.72
CA ALA A 95 -1.33 1.46 3.99
C ALA A 95 -1.53 -0.06 3.93
N LEU A 96 -2.57 -0.53 3.24
CA LEU A 96 -2.78 -1.97 3.00
C LEU A 96 -1.67 -2.58 2.12
N SER A 97 -1.20 -1.83 1.12
CA SER A 97 -0.08 -2.25 0.26
C SER A 97 1.24 -2.33 1.05
N GLU A 98 1.46 -1.37 1.95
CA GLU A 98 2.63 -1.36 2.85
C GLU A 98 2.59 -2.51 3.85
N THR A 99 1.42 -2.84 4.38
CA THR A 99 1.24 -3.99 5.28
C THR A 99 1.69 -5.30 4.65
N ILE A 100 1.49 -5.48 3.33
CA ILE A 100 1.97 -6.65 2.61
C ILE A 100 3.51 -6.70 2.60
N THR A 101 4.19 -5.56 2.43
CA THR A 101 5.66 -5.50 2.54
C THR A 101 6.12 -5.78 3.97
N ILE A 102 5.39 -5.32 4.98
CA ILE A 102 5.67 -5.64 6.38
C ILE A 102 5.55 -7.15 6.63
N PHE A 103 4.60 -7.86 6.02
CA PHE A 103 4.53 -9.33 6.11
C PHE A 103 5.78 -10.01 5.54
N GLY A 104 6.35 -9.48 4.46
CA GLY A 104 7.67 -9.91 3.99
C GLY A 104 8.77 -9.64 5.01
N ALA A 105 8.79 -8.46 5.64
CA ALA A 105 9.80 -8.18 6.65
C ALA A 105 9.67 -9.13 7.87
N VAL A 106 8.43 -9.42 8.28
CA VAL A 106 8.13 -10.43 9.30
C VAL A 106 8.65 -11.80 8.86
N SER A 107 8.50 -12.19 7.58
CA SER A 107 9.00 -13.46 7.06
C SER A 107 10.52 -13.59 7.24
N LEU A 108 11.29 -12.51 7.04
CA LEU A 108 12.73 -12.50 7.31
C LEU A 108 13.08 -12.63 8.79
N VAL A 109 12.35 -11.91 9.65
CA VAL A 109 12.59 -11.90 11.10
C VAL A 109 12.36 -13.28 11.72
N ILE A 110 11.35 -14.00 11.25
CA ILE A 110 11.08 -15.36 11.70
C ILE A 110 12.02 -16.38 11.05
N GLY A 111 12.73 -16.02 9.97
CA GLY A 111 13.75 -16.83 9.30
C GLY A 111 13.29 -17.63 8.08
N LEU A 112 12.20 -17.20 7.42
CA LEU A 112 11.83 -17.74 6.11
C LEU A 112 12.82 -17.28 5.03
N ASP A 113 12.84 -18.05 3.94
CA ASP A 113 13.71 -17.78 2.81
C ASP A 113 13.50 -16.36 2.23
N SER A 114 14.61 -15.72 1.82
CA SER A 114 14.59 -14.36 1.28
C SER A 114 13.70 -14.18 0.05
N THR A 115 13.44 -15.25 -0.72
CA THR A 115 12.50 -15.21 -1.86
C THR A 115 11.06 -14.93 -1.42
N VAL A 116 10.66 -15.38 -0.22
CA VAL A 116 9.35 -15.08 0.36
C VAL A 116 9.24 -13.57 0.62
N PHE A 117 10.27 -12.97 1.20
CA PHE A 117 10.35 -11.53 1.39
C PHE A 117 10.25 -10.75 0.08
N TYR A 118 11.06 -11.11 -0.92
CA TYR A 118 11.04 -10.42 -2.21
C TYR A 118 9.69 -10.54 -2.91
N SER A 119 8.98 -11.65 -2.73
CA SER A 119 7.63 -11.83 -3.27
C SER A 119 6.64 -10.85 -2.63
N PHE A 120 6.63 -10.76 -1.30
CA PHE A 120 5.78 -9.79 -0.58
C PHE A 120 6.15 -8.33 -0.87
N LEU A 121 7.44 -8.02 -0.96
CA LEU A 121 7.93 -6.70 -1.34
C LEU A 121 7.47 -6.33 -2.76
N ALA A 122 7.61 -7.23 -3.72
CA ALA A 122 7.18 -7.01 -5.11
C ALA A 122 5.67 -6.79 -5.20
N ILE A 123 4.86 -7.58 -4.47
CA ILE A 123 3.40 -7.41 -4.42
C ILE A 123 3.05 -6.05 -3.79
N GLY A 124 3.68 -5.69 -2.67
CA GLY A 124 3.45 -4.41 -2.00
C GLY A 124 3.77 -3.22 -2.88
N ILE A 125 4.95 -3.21 -3.53
CA ILE A 125 5.33 -2.18 -4.50
C ILE A 125 4.35 -2.16 -5.68
N GLY A 126 4.01 -3.32 -6.23
CA GLY A 126 3.08 -3.45 -7.34
C GLY A 126 1.71 -2.83 -7.04
N LEU A 127 1.14 -3.16 -5.88
CA LEU A 127 -0.12 -2.56 -5.42
C LEU A 127 0.02 -1.06 -5.13
N HIS A 128 1.13 -0.63 -4.53
CA HIS A 128 1.39 0.79 -4.26
C HIS A 128 1.45 1.63 -5.55
N LEU A 129 2.10 1.09 -6.59
CA LEU A 129 2.17 1.69 -7.92
C LEU A 129 0.84 1.64 -8.66
N TYR A 130 0.10 0.54 -8.54
CA TYR A 130 -1.25 0.41 -9.10
C TYR A 130 -2.19 1.49 -8.54
N HIS A 131 -2.10 1.79 -7.24
CA HIS A 131 -2.88 2.82 -6.57
C HIS A 131 -2.27 4.23 -6.69
N ARG A 132 -1.43 4.51 -7.70
CA ARG A 132 -0.84 5.84 -7.90
C ARG A 132 -1.93 6.93 -7.93
N PRO A 133 -1.74 8.06 -7.22
CA PRO A 133 -2.72 9.14 -7.21
C PRO A 133 -2.96 9.69 -8.62
N GLN A 134 -4.22 9.68 -9.08
CA GLN A 134 -4.62 10.18 -10.40
C GLN A 134 -4.93 11.68 -10.35
N LEU A 135 -3.86 12.48 -10.44
CA LEU A 135 -3.86 13.91 -10.17
C LEU A 135 -4.72 14.73 -11.15
N GLY A 136 -4.86 14.25 -12.39
CA GLY A 136 -5.76 14.86 -13.38
C GLY A 136 -7.24 14.78 -12.97
N ARG A 137 -7.65 13.69 -12.31
CA ARG A 137 -9.01 13.55 -11.77
C ARG A 137 -9.22 14.31 -10.48
N LEU A 138 -8.20 14.33 -9.61
CA LEU A 138 -8.17 15.22 -8.44
C LEU A 138 -8.41 16.68 -8.85
N SER A 139 -7.77 17.13 -9.93
CA SER A 139 -7.99 18.48 -10.48
C SER A 139 -9.41 18.69 -11.00
N GLN A 140 -10.03 17.69 -11.63
CA GLN A 140 -11.42 17.76 -12.13
C GLN A 140 -12.46 17.79 -11.01
N LEU A 141 -12.21 17.07 -9.91
CA LEU A 141 -13.03 17.13 -8.69
C LEU A 141 -12.85 18.45 -7.92
N MET A 142 -11.84 19.24 -8.27
CA MET A 142 -11.48 20.50 -7.64
C MET A 142 -11.94 21.75 -8.41
N SER A 143 -12.27 21.60 -9.68
CA SER A 143 -12.89 22.60 -10.56
C SER A 143 -14.40 22.52 -10.49
#